data_AF-V5HJK7-F1
#
_entry.id   AF-V5HJK7-F1
#
_cell.length_a   1.000
_cell.length_b   1.000
_cell.length_c   1.000
_cell.angle_alpha   90.00
_cell.angle_beta   90.00
_cell.angle_gamma   90.00
#
_symmetry.space_group_name_H-M   'P 1'
#
loop_
_entity.id
_entity.type
_entity.pdbx_description
1 polymer ?
#
loop_
_entity_poly.entity_id
_entity_poly.type
_entity_poly.pdbx_seq_one_letter_code
_entity_poly.pdbx_strand_id
1 'polypeptide(L)'
;IKKRLAHKKKEAEYGMPSGFKRYETVRLRRLQAGSAITPSVLKRWEDKKKARQNLDFVPEPYQCKYCKEHTPANIQHLMWECKHHDEARHATLEQLKPQDRPPTLQDWLNPVGETARRKIILGSVLTYLEKTGLGDDI
;
A
#
# COMPACT_ATOMS: atom_id res chain seq x y z
N ILE A 1 -3.39 -18.82 -14.91
CA ILE A 1 -3.09 -17.51 -15.54
C ILE A 1 -4.36 -16.73 -15.93
N LYS A 2 -5.33 -17.32 -16.64
CA LYS A 2 -6.57 -16.64 -17.11
C LYS A 2 -7.44 -15.98 -16.02
N LYS A 3 -7.64 -16.63 -14.85
CA LYS A 3 -8.46 -16.07 -13.74
C LYS A 3 -7.88 -14.77 -13.14
N ARG A 4 -6.55 -14.65 -13.08
CA ARG A 4 -5.83 -13.49 -12.52
C ARG A 4 -5.92 -12.26 -13.45
N LEU A 5 -6.00 -12.48 -14.76
CA LEU A 5 -6.25 -11.45 -15.76
C LEU A 5 -7.71 -10.96 -15.76
N ALA A 6 -8.68 -11.87 -15.56
CA ALA A 6 -10.09 -11.50 -15.49
C ALA A 6 -10.42 -10.64 -14.25
N HIS A 7 -9.80 -10.93 -13.09
CA HIS A 7 -9.94 -10.10 -11.89
C HIS A 7 -9.41 -8.68 -12.10
N LYS A 8 -8.20 -8.56 -12.68
CA LYS A 8 -7.61 -7.26 -13.05
C LYS A 8 -8.47 -6.47 -14.04
N LYS A 9 -9.22 -7.15 -14.92
CA LYS A 9 -10.10 -6.51 -15.90
C LYS A 9 -11.34 -5.90 -15.26
N LYS A 10 -11.92 -6.54 -14.23
CA LYS A 10 -13.01 -5.97 -13.41
C LYS A 10 -12.53 -4.80 -12.53
N GLU A 11 -11.31 -4.86 -11.99
CA GLU A 11 -10.71 -3.72 -11.26
C GLU A 11 -10.45 -2.51 -12.17
N ALA A 12 -10.12 -2.73 -13.44
CA ALA A 12 -9.98 -1.68 -14.45
C ALA A 12 -11.32 -1.08 -14.91
N GLU A 13 -12.42 -1.81 -14.75
CA GLU A 13 -13.79 -1.39 -15.13
C GLU A 13 -14.28 -0.23 -14.24
N TYR A 14 -13.83 -0.20 -12.99
CA TYR A 14 -14.06 0.91 -12.08
C TYR A 14 -12.88 1.89 -12.11
N GLY A 15 -12.88 2.81 -13.08
CA GLY A 15 -11.84 3.85 -13.18
C GLY A 15 -11.62 4.65 -11.89
N MET A 16 -10.46 5.29 -11.77
CA MET A 16 -10.14 6.17 -10.62
C MET A 16 -11.20 7.27 -10.49
N PRO A 17 -11.84 7.45 -9.32
CA PRO A 17 -12.78 8.55 -9.11
C PRO A 17 -12.14 9.92 -9.39
N SER A 18 -12.93 10.87 -9.90
CA SER A 18 -12.47 12.23 -10.18
C SER A 18 -12.31 13.07 -8.89
N GLY A 19 -11.46 14.10 -8.98
CA GLY A 19 -11.26 15.08 -7.92
C GLY A 19 -10.07 14.83 -6.99
N PHE A 20 -9.27 13.79 -7.25
CA PHE A 20 -7.92 13.69 -6.69
C PHE A 20 -6.94 14.54 -7.50
N LYS A 21 -5.95 15.12 -6.84
CA LYS A 21 -4.82 15.78 -7.51
C LYS A 21 -4.02 14.73 -8.29
N ARG A 22 -3.21 15.21 -9.24
CA ARG A 22 -2.40 14.33 -10.10
C ARG A 22 -1.46 13.43 -9.29
N TYR A 23 -0.75 13.99 -8.29
CA TYR A 23 0.18 13.21 -7.47
C TYR A 23 -0.54 12.15 -6.61
N GLU A 24 -1.71 12.50 -6.05
CA GLU A 24 -2.57 11.58 -5.29
C GLU A 24 -3.03 10.42 -6.16
N THR A 25 -3.47 10.73 -7.38
CA THR A 25 -3.89 9.72 -8.36
C THR A 25 -2.77 8.76 -8.70
N VAL A 26 -1.55 9.27 -8.91
CA VAL A 26 -0.37 8.44 -9.19
C VAL A 26 -0.04 7.54 -8.00
N ARG A 27 -0.05 8.10 -6.78
CA ARG A 27 0.23 7.35 -5.55
C ARG A 27 -0.79 6.24 -5.32
N LEU A 28 -2.08 6.54 -5.43
CA LEU A 28 -3.16 5.55 -5.33
C LEU A 28 -3.02 4.46 -6.40
N ARG A 29 -2.72 4.80 -7.65
CA ARG A 29 -2.52 3.80 -8.72
C ARG A 29 -1.33 2.89 -8.45
N ARG A 30 -0.23 3.41 -7.91
CA ARG A 30 0.93 2.59 -7.53
C ARG A 30 0.58 1.60 -6.42
N LEU A 31 -0.16 2.06 -5.42
CA LEU A 31 -0.67 1.21 -4.35
C LEU A 31 -1.60 0.12 -4.87
N GLN A 32 -2.59 0.48 -5.68
CA GLN A 32 -3.54 -0.43 -6.32
C GLN A 32 -2.83 -1.49 -7.18
N ALA A 33 -1.80 -1.10 -7.92
CA ALA A 33 -1.02 -1.99 -8.76
C ALA A 33 0.01 -2.83 -7.99
N GLY A 34 0.25 -2.54 -6.71
CA GLY A 34 1.33 -3.13 -5.92
C GLY A 34 2.73 -2.74 -6.42
N SER A 35 2.85 -1.57 -7.05
CA SER A 35 4.09 -1.06 -7.67
C SER A 35 4.70 0.14 -6.94
N ALA A 36 4.23 0.43 -5.73
CA ALA A 36 4.86 1.39 -4.83
C ALA A 36 6.32 1.01 -4.53
N ILE A 37 7.21 2.00 -4.45
CA ILE A 37 8.63 1.75 -4.18
C ILE A 37 8.82 1.79 -2.67
N THR A 38 8.65 0.64 -2.03
CA THR A 38 8.79 0.56 -0.57
C THR A 38 10.22 0.28 -0.13
N PRO A 39 10.58 0.48 1.16
CA PRO A 39 11.90 0.12 1.68
C PRO A 39 12.29 -1.33 1.39
N SER A 40 11.33 -2.26 1.41
CA SER A 40 11.60 -3.66 1.02
C SER A 40 12.03 -3.81 -0.44
N VAL A 41 11.49 -2.99 -1.36
CA VAL A 41 11.85 -2.99 -2.77
C VAL A 41 13.26 -2.43 -2.95
N LEU A 42 13.56 -1.31 -2.29
CA LEU A 42 14.89 -0.69 -2.31
C LEU A 42 15.96 -1.63 -1.77
N LYS A 43 15.75 -2.21 -0.58
CA LYS A 43 16.67 -3.18 0.01
C LYS A 43 16.91 -4.37 -0.93
N ARG A 44 15.85 -4.91 -1.54
CA ARG A 44 15.99 -6.00 -2.52
C ARG A 44 16.84 -5.60 -3.72
N TRP A 45 16.74 -4.37 -4.20
CA TRP A 45 17.57 -3.89 -5.31
C TRP A 45 19.03 -3.72 -4.90
N GLU A 46 19.29 -3.19 -3.71
CA GLU A 46 20.63 -3.08 -3.13
C GLU A 46 21.27 -4.44 -2.90
N ASP A 47 20.54 -5.38 -2.30
CA ASP A 47 21.01 -6.75 -2.06
C ASP A 47 21.36 -7.45 -3.39
N LYS A 48 20.52 -7.28 -4.42
CA LYS A 48 20.82 -7.79 -5.77
C LYS A 48 22.06 -7.14 -6.38
N LYS A 49 22.28 -5.84 -6.14
CA LYS A 49 23.48 -5.14 -6.60
C LYS A 49 24.73 -5.70 -5.92
N LYS A 50 24.70 -5.89 -4.60
CA LYS A 50 25.79 -6.46 -3.82
C LYS A 50 26.10 -7.91 -4.21
N ALA A 51 25.08 -8.74 -4.38
CA ALA A 51 25.23 -10.14 -4.83
C ALA A 51 25.89 -10.28 -6.21
N ARG A 52 25.71 -9.29 -7.11
CA ARG A 52 26.40 -9.26 -8.40
C ARG A 52 27.88 -8.91 -8.29
N GLN A 53 28.27 -8.19 -7.24
CA GLN A 53 29.63 -7.73 -7.00
C GLN A 53 30.42 -8.71 -6.11
N ASN A 54 29.73 -9.47 -5.26
CA ASN A 54 30.31 -10.42 -4.33
C ASN A 54 29.45 -11.69 -4.28
N LEU A 55 30.01 -12.82 -4.72
CA LEU A 55 29.33 -14.12 -4.77
C LEU A 55 29.04 -14.70 -3.37
N ASP A 56 29.82 -14.32 -2.36
CA ASP A 56 29.65 -14.76 -0.97
C ASP A 56 28.72 -13.83 -0.17
N PHE A 57 28.11 -12.84 -0.83
CA PHE A 57 27.20 -11.91 -0.17
C PHE A 57 25.93 -12.62 0.31
N VAL A 58 25.74 -12.63 1.63
CA VAL A 58 24.50 -13.06 2.27
C VAL A 58 23.71 -11.81 2.70
N PRO A 59 22.50 -11.59 2.16
CA PRO A 59 21.69 -10.44 2.55
C PRO A 59 21.21 -10.59 4.00
N GLU A 60 21.28 -9.49 4.76
CA GLU A 60 20.68 -9.44 6.08
C GLU A 60 19.15 -9.65 6.00
N PRO A 61 18.52 -10.21 7.03
CA PRO A 61 17.07 -10.26 7.13
C PRO A 61 16.44 -8.87 6.96
N TYR A 62 15.21 -8.82 6.47
CA TYR A 62 14.47 -7.56 6.50
C TYR A 62 14.23 -7.14 7.95
N GLN A 63 14.28 -5.83 8.21
CA GLN A 63 13.82 -5.25 9.45
C GLN A 63 13.02 -3.98 9.13
N CYS A 64 11.78 -3.91 9.62
CA CYS A 64 10.98 -2.72 9.45
C CYS A 64 11.54 -1.60 10.32
N LYS A 65 11.83 -0.43 9.72
CA LYS A 65 12.40 0.71 10.46
C LYS A 65 11.47 1.25 11.56
N TYR A 66 10.17 0.99 11.45
CA TYR A 66 9.13 1.46 12.37
C TYR A 66 8.91 0.50 13.54
N CYS A 67 8.41 -0.71 13.27
CA CYS A 67 8.11 -1.68 14.34
C CYS A 67 9.31 -2.52 14.78
N LYS A 68 10.45 -2.41 14.08
CA LYS A 68 11.70 -3.17 14.35
C LYS A 68 11.57 -4.70 14.23
N GLU A 69 10.42 -5.22 13.81
CA GLU A 69 10.23 -6.65 13.54
C GLU A 69 10.97 -7.08 12.27
N HIS A 70 11.33 -8.37 12.21
CA HIS A 70 12.03 -8.97 11.07
C HIS A 70 11.10 -9.24 9.87
N THR A 71 10.31 -8.24 9.51
CA THR A 71 9.30 -8.30 8.46
C THR A 71 9.67 -7.34 7.32
N PRO A 72 9.52 -7.74 6.05
CA PRO A 72 9.70 -6.83 4.93
C PRO A 72 8.73 -5.65 5.02
N ALA A 73 9.26 -4.43 5.01
CA ALA A 73 8.48 -3.19 4.89
C ALA A 73 7.90 -3.03 3.47
N ASN A 74 6.95 -3.89 3.13
CA ASN A 74 6.14 -3.83 1.91
C ASN A 74 4.80 -3.12 2.19
N ILE A 75 3.98 -2.91 1.17
CA ILE A 75 2.68 -2.21 1.30
C ILE A 75 1.80 -2.89 2.35
N GLN A 76 1.71 -4.23 2.30
CA GLN A 76 0.90 -5.02 3.24
C GLN A 76 1.31 -4.77 4.68
N HIS A 77 2.61 -4.89 4.97
CA HIS A 77 3.13 -4.64 6.29
C HIS A 77 2.89 -3.19 6.71
N LEU A 78 3.38 -2.22 5.92
CA LEU A 78 3.35 -0.81 6.30
C LEU A 78 1.93 -0.29 6.52
N MET A 79 0.99 -0.64 5.65
CA MET A 79 -0.36 -0.09 5.69
C MET A 79 -1.33 -0.89 6.55
N TRP A 80 -1.16 -2.20 6.69
CA TRP A 80 -2.19 -3.08 7.27
C TRP A 80 -1.75 -3.84 8.53
N GLU A 81 -0.48 -4.21 8.67
CA GLU A 81 -0.02 -5.11 9.74
C GLU A 81 0.94 -4.43 10.72
N CYS A 82 1.60 -3.35 10.32
CA CYS A 82 2.62 -2.70 11.12
C CYS A 82 2.03 -2.15 12.41
N LYS A 83 2.48 -2.69 13.55
CA LYS A 83 2.04 -2.30 14.90
C LYS A 83 2.31 -0.83 15.21
N HIS A 84 3.39 -0.28 14.68
CA HIS A 84 3.72 1.13 14.85
C HIS A 84 2.65 2.05 14.25
N HIS A 85 1.94 1.60 13.21
CA HIS A 85 0.88 2.38 12.56
C HIS A 85 -0.52 1.92 12.96
N ASP A 86 -0.66 1.08 13.97
CA ASP A 86 -1.94 0.47 14.33
C ASP A 86 -2.96 1.51 14.80
N GLU A 87 -2.57 2.40 15.69
CA GLU A 87 -3.42 3.49 16.19
C GLU A 87 -3.83 4.45 15.05
N ALA A 88 -2.87 4.87 14.23
CA ALA A 88 -3.14 5.77 13.10
C ALA A 88 -4.06 5.12 12.04
N ARG A 89 -3.92 3.81 11.81
CA ARG A 89 -4.81 3.03 10.94
C ARG A 89 -6.22 3.00 11.53
N HIS A 90 -6.38 2.57 12.78
CA HIS A 90 -7.68 2.51 13.44
C HIS A 90 -8.38 3.88 13.44
N ALA A 91 -7.68 4.93 13.89
CA ALA A 91 -8.22 6.30 13.91
C ALA A 91 -8.64 6.80 12.51
N THR A 92 -8.01 6.32 11.43
CA THR A 92 -8.40 6.69 10.07
C THR A 92 -9.60 5.86 9.58
N LEU A 93 -9.64 4.57 9.89
CA LEU A 93 -10.78 3.71 9.53
C LEU A 93 -12.05 4.07 10.31
N GLU A 94 -11.91 4.54 11.56
CA GLU A 94 -13.05 4.97 12.38
C GLU A 94 -13.78 6.19 11.84
N GLN A 95 -13.09 7.04 11.07
CA GLN A 95 -13.68 8.18 10.36
C GLN A 95 -14.61 7.74 9.21
N LEU A 96 -14.48 6.50 8.74
CA LEU A 96 -15.41 5.91 7.77
C LEU A 96 -16.66 5.42 8.49
N LYS A 97 -17.80 5.51 7.79
CA LYS A 97 -19.04 4.89 8.23
C LYS A 97 -18.81 3.38 8.43
N PRO A 98 -19.42 2.73 9.43
CA PRO A 98 -19.17 1.32 9.72
C PRO A 98 -19.28 0.39 8.51
N GLN A 99 -20.25 0.61 7.61
CA GLN A 99 -20.46 -0.17 6.39
C GLN A 99 -19.41 0.08 5.28
N ASP A 100 -18.64 1.16 5.40
CA ASP A 100 -17.61 1.56 4.44
C ASP A 100 -16.20 1.19 4.91
N ARG A 101 -16.06 0.67 6.14
CA ARG A 101 -14.78 0.25 6.68
C ARG A 101 -14.27 -0.98 5.91
N PRO A 102 -13.11 -0.87 5.24
CA PRO A 102 -12.54 -2.00 4.52
C PRO A 102 -12.11 -3.10 5.51
N PRO A 103 -12.47 -4.37 5.27
CA PRO A 103 -12.05 -5.48 6.13
C PRO A 103 -10.63 -5.97 5.78
N THR A 104 -10.11 -5.62 4.60
CA THR A 104 -8.76 -5.97 4.15
C THR A 104 -8.06 -4.79 3.49
N LEU A 105 -6.73 -4.86 3.37
CA LEU A 105 -5.97 -3.88 2.58
C LEU A 105 -6.47 -3.81 1.13
N GLN A 106 -6.82 -4.96 0.54
CA GLN A 106 -7.28 -4.99 -0.86
C GLN A 106 -8.58 -4.20 -1.03
N ASP A 107 -9.51 -4.32 -0.07
CA ASP A 107 -10.76 -3.55 -0.08
C ASP A 107 -10.53 -2.05 0.17
N TRP A 108 -9.47 -1.71 0.92
CA TRP A 108 -9.09 -0.32 1.15
C TRP A 108 -8.49 0.33 -0.10
N LEU A 109 -7.63 -0.40 -0.82
CA LEU A 109 -6.95 0.09 -2.03
C LEU A 109 -7.83 -0.01 -3.28
N ASN A 110 -8.69 -1.03 -3.36
CA ASN A 110 -9.54 -1.31 -4.53
C ASN A 110 -11.02 -1.41 -4.12
N PRO A 111 -11.61 -0.33 -3.57
CA PRO A 111 -13.01 -0.36 -3.16
C PRO A 111 -13.93 -0.54 -4.36
N VAL A 112 -14.92 -1.41 -4.19
CA VAL A 112 -15.98 -1.68 -5.17
C VAL A 112 -17.24 -0.86 -4.86
N GLY A 113 -18.12 -0.74 -5.86
CA GLY A 113 -19.41 -0.06 -5.73
C GLY A 113 -19.38 1.40 -6.22
N GLU A 114 -20.22 2.23 -5.62
CA GLU A 114 -20.49 3.59 -6.08
C GLU A 114 -19.25 4.50 -6.07
N THR A 115 -19.10 5.33 -7.12
CA THR A 115 -17.97 6.26 -7.28
C THR A 115 -17.78 7.20 -6.08
N ALA A 116 -18.86 7.73 -5.49
CA ALA A 116 -18.77 8.62 -4.33
C ALA A 116 -18.20 7.89 -3.09
N ARG A 117 -18.71 6.69 -2.81
CA ARG A 117 -18.20 5.82 -1.75
C ARG A 117 -16.72 5.47 -1.96
N ARG A 118 -16.36 5.05 -3.17
CA ARG A 118 -14.97 4.72 -3.54
C ARG A 118 -14.03 5.91 -3.31
N LYS A 119 -14.47 7.13 -3.65
CA LYS A 119 -13.69 8.35 -3.43
C LYS A 119 -13.42 8.59 -1.94
N ILE A 120 -14.42 8.38 -1.07
CA ILE A 120 -14.25 8.53 0.39
C ILE A 120 -13.23 7.51 0.90
N ILE A 121 -13.36 6.24 0.52
CA ILE A 121 -12.45 5.17 0.96
C ILE A 121 -11.02 5.46 0.47
N LEU A 122 -10.82 5.79 -0.80
CA LEU A 122 -9.50 6.14 -1.33
C LEU A 122 -8.93 7.44 -0.72
N GLY A 123 -9.79 8.39 -0.36
CA GLY A 123 -9.39 9.58 0.39
C GLY A 123 -8.86 9.26 1.79
N SER A 124 -9.44 8.26 2.46
CA SER A 124 -8.92 7.78 3.75
C SER A 124 -7.55 7.12 3.64
N VAL A 125 -7.24 6.46 2.51
CA VAL A 125 -5.88 5.96 2.23
C VAL A 125 -4.87 7.12 2.22
N LEU A 126 -5.18 8.20 1.50
CA LEU A 126 -4.31 9.37 1.44
C LEU A 126 -4.14 10.03 2.81
N THR A 127 -5.23 10.16 3.56
CA THR A 127 -5.23 10.70 4.93
C THR A 127 -4.33 9.87 5.85
N TYR A 128 -4.39 8.54 5.75
CA TYR A 128 -3.53 7.64 6.50
C TYR A 128 -2.04 7.84 6.16
N LEU A 129 -1.70 7.93 4.87
CA LEU A 129 -0.32 8.12 4.42
C LEU A 129 0.27 9.46 4.89
N GLU A 130 -0.57 10.50 4.95
CA GLU A 130 -0.18 11.81 5.47
C GLU A 130 0.05 11.75 6.99
N LYS A 131 -0.89 11.19 7.76
CA LYS A 131 -0.76 11.05 9.22
C LYS A 131 0.45 10.23 9.66
N THR A 132 0.80 9.20 8.90
CA THR A 132 1.89 8.27 9.24
C THR A 132 3.24 8.68 8.68
N GLY A 133 3.29 9.69 7.80
CA GLY A 133 4.49 10.04 7.04
C GLY A 133 4.93 8.98 6.03
N LEU A 134 4.12 7.93 5.79
CA LEU A 134 4.44 6.85 4.84
C LEU A 134 4.43 7.29 3.38
N GLY A 135 3.98 8.52 3.09
CA GLY A 135 4.00 9.06 1.73
C GLY A 135 5.37 9.07 1.06
N ASP A 136 6.45 9.15 1.83
CA ASP A 136 7.83 9.14 1.31
C ASP A 136 8.42 7.73 1.21
N ASP A 137 7.78 6.75 1.87
CA ASP A 137 8.19 5.34 1.90
C ASP A 137 7.34 4.44 0.98
N ILE A 138 6.49 5.04 0.12
CA ILE A 138 5.55 4.34 -0.78
C ILE A 138 5.45 5.05 -2.16
#